data_AF-T2KG22-F1
#
_entry.id   AF-T2KG22-F1
#
_cell.length_a   1.000
_cell.length_b   1.000
_cell.length_c   1.000
_cell.angle_alpha   90.00
_cell.angle_beta   90.00
_cell.angle_gamma   90.00
#
_symmetry.space_group_name_H-M   'P 1'
#
loop_
_entity.id
_entity.type
_entity.pdbx_description
1 polymer ?
#
loop_
_entity_poly.entity_id
_entity_poly.type
_entity_poly.pdbx_seq_one_letter_code
_entity_poly.pdbx_strand_id
1 'polypeptide(L)' 'VDIDWEYPEATDRHGRPEDYANFPLFLARLKSILQSMGRQAEISFTIPASLWYLQHFDLVNLQKSVEFFNVMCYDLYGAW' A
#
# COMPACT_ATOMS: atom_id res chain seq x y z
N VAL A 1 -2.46 -0.29 -12.17
CA VAL A 1 -1.52 0.63 -11.50
C VAL A 1 -1.09 -0.05 -10.23
N ASP A 2 0.21 -0.18 -10.02
CA ASP A 2 0.75 -0.72 -8.78
C ASP A 2 1.27 0.44 -7.93
N ILE A 3 0.94 0.45 -6.65
CA ILE A 3 1.41 1.45 -5.70
C ILE A 3 2.48 0.81 -4.82
N ASP A 4 3.68 1.38 -4.85
CA ASP A 4 4.83 0.89 -4.12
C ASP A 4 5.31 1.94 -3.12
N TRP A 5 4.61 2.02 -1.98
CA TRP A 5 4.95 2.95 -0.89
C TRP A 5 5.63 2.20 0.25
N GLU A 6 6.94 2.46 0.42
CA GLU A 6 7.77 1.90 1.48
C GLU A 6 8.19 2.95 2.54
N TYR A 7 7.59 3.01 3.72
CA TYR A 7 6.35 2.37 4.15
C TYR A 7 5.48 3.43 4.84
N PRO A 8 4.14 3.32 4.83
CA PRO A 8 3.28 4.16 5.65
C PRO A 8 3.76 4.18 7.10
N GLU A 9 3.70 5.33 7.78
CA GLU A 9 4.02 5.51 9.21
C GLU A 9 5.48 5.19 9.65
N ALA A 10 6.26 4.46 8.84
CA ALA A 10 7.64 4.10 9.16
C ALA A 10 8.52 5.35 9.26
N THR A 11 8.88 5.73 10.48
CA THR A 11 9.59 6.99 10.77
C THR A 11 11.00 7.06 10.17
N ASP A 12 11.66 5.92 10.02
CA ASP A 12 12.93 5.75 9.32
C ASP A 12 12.82 5.89 7.79
N ARG A 13 11.58 5.90 7.27
CA ARG A 13 11.22 6.21 5.88
C ARG A 13 10.42 7.52 5.76
N HIS A 14 10.50 8.38 6.78
CA HIS A 14 9.78 9.66 6.84
C HIS A 14 8.25 9.56 6.88
N GLY A 15 7.71 8.40 7.24
CA GLY A 15 6.28 8.18 7.47
C GLY A 15 5.76 8.95 8.68
N ARG A 16 4.44 9.13 8.72
CA ARG A 16 3.69 9.82 9.77
C ARG A 16 2.50 8.98 10.23
N PRO A 17 2.00 9.16 11.47
CA PRO A 17 0.85 8.39 11.96
C PRO A 17 -0.40 8.52 11.08
N GLU A 18 -0.57 9.65 10.39
CA GLU A 18 -1.73 9.87 9.52
C GLU A 18 -1.71 8.97 8.26
N ASP A 19 -0.57 8.42 7.88
CA ASP A 19 -0.43 7.57 6.68
C ASP A 19 -1.29 6.31 6.77
N TYR A 20 -1.40 5.72 7.97
CA TYR A 20 -2.23 4.53 8.21
C TYR A 20 -3.68 4.76 7.78
N ALA A 21 -4.24 5.92 8.11
CA ALA A 21 -5.61 6.30 7.75
C ALA A 21 -5.71 6.86 6.31
N ASN A 22 -4.67 7.54 5.84
CA ASN A 22 -4.67 8.21 4.53
C ASN A 22 -4.47 7.24 3.37
N PHE A 23 -3.71 6.15 3.54
CA PHE A 23 -3.44 5.24 2.43
C PHE A 23 -4.71 4.53 1.91
N PRO A 24 -5.62 3.99 2.76
CA PRO A 24 -6.92 3.51 2.31
C PRO A 24 -7.77 4.58 1.61
N LEU A 25 -7.76 5.82 2.11
CA LEU A 25 -8.49 6.94 1.49
C LEU A 25 -7.95 7.27 0.10
N PHE A 26 -6.62 7.25 -0.06
CA PHE A 26 -5.95 7.43 -1.34
C PHE A 26 -6.36 6.36 -2.35
N LEU A 27 -6.28 5.07 -1.97
CA LEU A 27 -6.65 3.97 -2.89
C LEU A 27 -8.13 4.00 -3.26
N ALA A 28 -9.01 4.31 -2.31
CA ALA A 28 -10.45 4.44 -2.58
C ALA A 28 -10.73 5.58 -3.59
N ARG A 29 -10.07 6.73 -3.43
CA ARG A 29 -10.17 7.85 -4.37
C ARG A 29 -9.61 7.50 -5.74
N LEU A 30 -8.44 6.85 -5.79
CA LEU A 30 -7.83 6.39 -7.03
C LEU A 30 -8.77 5.46 -7.81
N LYS A 31 -9.35 4.45 -7.14
CA LYS A 31 -10.33 3.54 -7.73
C LYS A 31 -11.56 4.28 -8.28
N SER A 32 -12.13 5.18 -7.49
CA SER A 32 -13.29 5.98 -7.92
C SER A 32 -13.00 6.83 -9.17
N ILE A 33 -11.83 7.46 -9.24
CA ILE A 33 -11.43 8.28 -10.40
C ILE A 33 -11.21 7.41 -11.64
N LEU A 34 -10.53 6.28 -11.50
CA LEU A 34 -10.29 5.38 -12.63
C LEU A 34 -11.60 4.81 -13.19
N GLN A 35 -12.55 4.46 -12.31
CA GLN A 35 -13.88 4.03 -12.70
C GLN A 35 -14.68 5.13 -13.40
N SER A 36 -14.62 6.38 -12.92
CA SER A 36 -15.35 7.49 -13.54
C SER A 36 -14.82 7.87 -14.92
N MET A 37 -13.54 7.58 -15.20
CA MET A 37 -12.93 7.68 -16.53
C MET A 37 -13.32 6.53 -17.48
N GLY A 38 -14.18 5.59 -17.06
CA GLY A 38 -14.57 4.44 -17.85
C GLY A 38 -13.46 3.41 -18.04
N ARG A 39 -12.40 3.44 -17.22
CA ARG A 39 -11.28 2.51 -17.31
C ARG A 39 -11.57 1.29 -16.44
N GLN A 40 -11.46 0.10 -17.04
CA GLN A 40 -11.25 -1.14 -16.28
C GLN A 40 -9.78 -1.19 -15.86
N ALA A 41 -9.44 -0.40 -14.85
CA ALA A 41 -8.09 -0.38 -14.30
C ALA A 41 -8.01 -1.38 -13.14
N GLU A 42 -7.01 -2.25 -13.21
CA GLU A 42 -6.55 -3.03 -12.09
C GLU A 42 -5.65 -2.15 -11.21
N ILE A 43 -5.83 -2.25 -9.90
CA ILE A 43 -5.06 -1.58 -8.86
C ILE A 43 -4.48 -2.65 -7.97
N SER A 44 -3.18 -2.58 -7.75
CA SER A 44 -2.45 -3.41 -6.80
C SER A 44 -1.60 -2.50 -5.92
N PHE A 45 -1.09 -3.05 -4.83
CA PHE A 45 -0.02 -2.41 -4.09
C PHE A 45 0.93 -3.44 -3.52
N THR A 46 2.13 -2.97 -3.23
CA THR A 46 3.23 -3.77 -2.74
C THR A 46 3.31 -3.69 -1.22
N ILE A 47 3.45 -4.85 -0.58
CA ILE A 47 3.58 -4.99 0.89
C ILE A 47 4.87 -5.71 1.27
N PRO A 48 5.46 -5.36 2.42
CA PRO A 48 6.62 -6.08 2.94
C PRO A 48 6.22 -7.47 3.45
N ALA A 49 7.14 -8.43 3.35
CA ALA A 49 7.00 -9.72 4.05
C ALA A 49 7.27 -9.61 5.57
N SER A 50 7.94 -8.54 6.01
CA SER A 50 8.29 -8.31 7.42
C SER A 50 7.14 -7.70 8.20
N LEU A 51 6.79 -8.32 9.34
CA LEU A 51 5.79 -7.77 10.27
C LEU A 51 6.19 -6.41 10.86
N TRP A 52 7.49 -6.11 10.90
CA TRP A 52 8.01 -4.83 11.37
C TRP A 52 7.44 -3.64 10.61
N TYR A 53 7.28 -3.77 9.28
CA TYR A 53 6.67 -2.73 8.45
C TYR A 53 5.21 -3.01 8.13
N LEU A 54 4.80 -4.29 8.04
CA LEU A 54 3.43 -4.65 7.68
C LEU A 54 2.40 -4.13 8.69
N GLN A 55 2.78 -3.96 9.95
CA GLN A 55 1.91 -3.40 11.00
C GLN A 55 1.35 -2.00 10.67
N HIS A 56 1.99 -1.26 9.77
CA HIS A 56 1.58 0.09 9.38
C HIS A 56 0.53 0.12 8.24
N PHE A 57 0.07 -1.05 7.78
CA PHE A 57 -0.91 -1.17 6.71
C PHE A 57 -2.28 -1.58 7.26
N ASP A 58 -3.31 -0.76 7.04
CA ASP A 58 -4.70 -1.13 7.29
C ASP A 58 -5.20 -2.11 6.19
N LEU A 59 -4.73 -3.35 6.24
CA LEU A 59 -5.02 -4.36 5.21
C LEU A 59 -6.53 -4.57 5.02
N VAL A 60 -7.32 -4.43 6.09
CA VAL A 60 -8.78 -4.60 6.06
C VAL A 60 -9.45 -3.54 5.19
N ASN A 61 -8.99 -2.29 5.25
CA ASN A 61 -9.54 -1.21 4.42
C ASN A 61 -8.85 -1.10 3.06
N LEU A 62 -7.55 -1.39 2.96
CA LEU A 62 -6.80 -1.38 1.71
C LEU A 62 -7.32 -2.42 0.70
N GLN A 63 -7.62 -3.64 1.15
CA GLN A 63 -8.10 -4.73 0.28
C GLN A 63 -9.40 -4.39 -0.47
N LYS A 64 -10.20 -3.45 0.03
CA LYS A 64 -11.47 -3.04 -0.58
C LYS A 64 -11.25 -2.29 -1.91
N SER A 65 -10.06 -1.74 -2.11
CA SER A 65 -9.75 -0.85 -3.23
C SER A 65 -8.78 -1.45 -4.24
N VAL A 66 -8.34 -2.69 -4.06
CA VAL A 66 -7.36 -3.35 -4.93
C VAL A 66 -7.77 -4.77 -5.27
N GLU A 67 -7.18 -5.31 -6.33
CA GLU A 67 -7.46 -6.65 -6.81
C GLU A 67 -6.54 -7.70 -6.18
N PHE A 68 -5.29 -7.34 -5.87
CA PHE A 68 -4.33 -8.20 -5.15
C PHE A 68 -3.20 -7.39 -4.51
N PHE A 69 -2.39 -8.08 -3.69
CA PHE A 69 -1.16 -7.55 -3.11
C PHE A 69 0.06 -8.23 -3.73
N ASN A 70 1.10 -7.45 -4.00
CA ASN A 70 2.43 -7.98 -4.32
C ASN A 70 3.24 -8.05 -3.02
N VAL A 71 3.69 -9.25 -2.62
CA VAL A 71 4.46 -9.41 -1.38
C VAL A 71 5.95 -9.44 -1.68
N MET A 72 6.69 -8.52 -1.09
CA MET A 72 8.15 -8.45 -1.23
C MET A 72 8.83 -9.52 -0.39
N CYS A 73 8.90 -10.73 -0.94
CA CYS A 73 9.58 -11.88 -0.33
C CYS A 73 11.09 -11.91 -0.65
N TYR A 74 11.73 -10.74 -0.62
CA TYR A 74 13.15 -10.52 -0.86
C TYR A 74 13.68 -9.45 0.11
N ASP A 75 14.98 -9.17 0.06
CA ASP A 75 15.66 -8.23 0.97
C ASP A 75 15.45 -8.52 2.46
N LEU A 76 15.27 -9.80 2.79
CA LEU A 76 15.14 -10.26 4.19
C LEU A 76 16.47 -10.23 4.95
N TYR A 77 17.59 -10.30 4.22
CA TYR A 77 18.95 -10.20 4.74
C TYR A 77 19.83 -9.45 3.75
N GLY A 78 20.80 -8.69 4.25
CA GLY A 78 21.81 -8.03 3.42
C GLY A 78 22.83 -7.26 4.26
N ALA A 79 23.62 -6.40 3.61
CA ALA A 79 24.78 -5.74 4.21
C ALA A 79 24.47 -4.43 4.98
N TRP A 80 23.19 -4.03 5.00
CA TRP A 80 22.70 -2.83 5.65
C TRP A 80 22.58 -2.98 7.17
#